data_AF-Q9RRD4-F1
#
_entry.id   AF-Q9RRD4-F1
#
_cell.length_a   1.000
_cell.length_b   1.000
_cell.length_c   1.000
_cell.angle_alpha   90.00
_cell.angle_beta   90.00
_cell.angle_gamma   90.00
#
_symmetry.space_group_name_H-M   'P 1'
#
loop_
_entity.id
_entity.type
_entity.pdbx_description
1 polymer ?
#
loop_
_entity_poly.entity_id
_entity_poly.type
_entity_poly.pdbx_seq_one_letter_code
_entity_poly.pdbx_strand_id
1 'polypeptide(L)'
;MPDDDAMQHTRTWTDVYGSPRASFEGRAGGHRWLVAAPPELAAALPAALAAVDGKGTFELLVHDGLTPLLGALEEGEHRGVLVVAERALAGGPAVEVPARVVDDLSGAPYQEGGPFPAWTGAGTVMGEQGECAAAARQPRSACRWSSPTRRAWLRR
;
A
#
# COMPACT_ATOMS: atom_id res chain seq x y z
N MET A 1 -15.39 21.22 22.25
CA MET A 1 -15.00 21.24 20.83
C MET A 1 -14.75 19.81 20.45
N PRO A 2 -15.43 19.24 19.44
CA PRO A 2 -15.17 17.86 19.07
C PRO A 2 -13.78 17.80 18.42
N ASP A 3 -12.98 16.86 18.92
CA ASP A 3 -11.60 16.60 18.50
C ASP A 3 -11.52 16.31 17.01
N ASP A 4 -10.80 17.16 16.28
CA ASP A 4 -10.41 16.99 14.87
C ASP A 4 -9.22 16.01 14.76
N ASP A 5 -9.31 14.89 15.49
CA ASP A 5 -8.24 13.89 15.66
C ASP A 5 -8.26 12.79 14.58
N ALA A 6 -9.24 12.84 13.66
CA ALA A 6 -9.35 11.90 12.55
C ALA A 6 -8.43 12.30 11.39
N MET A 7 -7.88 11.31 10.70
CA MET A 7 -7.13 11.53 9.46
C MET A 7 -7.98 12.23 8.40
N GLN A 8 -7.47 13.34 7.88
CA GLN A 8 -8.15 14.15 6.88
C GLN A 8 -7.64 13.82 5.48
N HIS A 9 -8.55 13.54 4.56
CA HIS A 9 -8.21 13.42 3.15
C HIS A 9 -7.82 14.80 2.60
N THR A 10 -6.55 14.96 2.20
CA THR A 10 -6.02 16.27 1.77
C THR A 10 -5.97 16.43 0.27
N ARG A 11 -5.76 15.34 -0.49
CA ARG A 11 -5.61 15.40 -1.94
C ARG A 11 -5.84 14.06 -2.62
N THR A 12 -6.47 14.09 -3.80
CA THR A 12 -6.45 12.99 -4.78
C THR A 12 -5.70 13.45 -6.04
N TRP A 13 -4.91 12.56 -6.63
CA TRP A 13 -4.26 12.79 -7.93
C TRP A 13 -4.03 11.46 -8.66
N THR A 14 -3.63 11.54 -9.92
CA THR A 14 -3.20 10.39 -10.71
C THR A 14 -1.69 10.48 -10.86
N ASP A 15 -0.97 9.37 -10.68
CA ASP A 15 0.46 9.33 -10.91
C ASP A 15 0.82 9.27 -12.41
N VAL A 16 2.12 9.19 -12.70
CA VAL A 16 2.65 9.12 -14.08
C VAL A 16 2.26 7.81 -14.80
N TYR A 17 1.80 6.80 -14.07
CA TYR A 17 1.36 5.48 -14.55
C TYR A 17 -0.16 5.32 -14.50
N GLY A 18 -0.91 6.43 -14.48
CA GLY A 18 -2.37 6.38 -14.47
C GLY A 18 -3.00 5.87 -13.19
N SER A 19 -2.21 5.62 -12.15
CA SER A 19 -2.68 4.98 -10.93
C SER A 19 -3.27 6.02 -9.97
N PRO A 20 -4.50 5.81 -9.47
CA PRO A 20 -5.12 6.72 -8.52
C PRO A 20 -4.35 6.76 -7.20
N ARG A 21 -4.08 7.98 -6.72
CA ARG A 21 -3.44 8.25 -5.43
C ARG A 21 -4.27 9.19 -4.58
N ALA A 22 -4.21 8.99 -3.27
CA ALA A 22 -4.81 9.88 -2.29
C ALA A 22 -3.91 10.07 -1.07
N SER A 23 -3.88 11.27 -0.51
CA SER A 23 -3.14 11.60 0.71
C SER A 23 -4.10 11.86 1.87
N PHE A 24 -3.76 11.30 3.02
CA PHE A 24 -4.49 11.46 4.27
C PHE A 24 -3.51 11.93 5.34
N GLU A 25 -3.81 13.05 5.99
CA GLU A 25 -2.95 13.66 6.99
C GLU A 25 -3.64 13.64 8.35
N GLY A 26 -2.92 13.16 9.36
CA GLY A 26 -3.34 13.20 10.76
C GLY A 26 -2.63 14.30 11.52
N ARG A 27 -2.46 14.09 12.83
CA ARG A 27 -1.76 15.06 13.69
C ARG A 27 -0.31 15.29 13.27
N ALA A 28 0.18 16.50 13.53
CA ALA A 28 1.55 16.90 13.28
C ALA A 28 2.57 16.02 14.04
N GLY A 29 3.69 15.74 13.37
CA GLY A 29 4.72 14.81 13.83
C GLY A 29 4.31 13.37 13.56
N GLY A 30 5.16 12.60 12.88
CA GLY A 30 4.86 11.22 12.48
C GLY A 30 5.66 10.82 11.24
N HIS A 31 5.34 9.67 10.67
CA HIS A 31 5.99 9.17 9.47
C HIS A 31 5.01 9.14 8.30
N ARG A 32 5.57 9.15 7.08
CA ARG A 32 4.82 8.91 5.85
C ARG A 32 4.75 7.41 5.62
N TRP A 33 3.54 6.89 5.43
CA TRP A 33 3.28 5.49 5.12
C TRP A 33 2.65 5.37 3.74
N LEU A 34 3.04 4.37 2.98
CA LEU A 34 2.40 4.04 1.71
C LEU A 34 1.45 2.86 1.94
N VAL A 35 0.22 2.96 1.44
CA VAL A 35 -0.80 1.92 1.45
C VAL A 35 -1.06 1.56 0.00
N ALA A 36 -0.57 0.41 -0.43
CA ALA A 36 -0.70 -0.09 -1.79
C ALA A 36 -1.82 -1.12 -1.83
N ALA A 37 -2.80 -0.93 -2.71
CA ALA A 37 -3.92 -1.85 -2.86
C ALA A 37 -4.29 -2.10 -4.31
N PRO A 38 -4.75 -3.32 -4.63
CA PRO A 38 -5.34 -3.61 -5.93
C PRO A 38 -6.74 -2.96 -6.03
N PRO A 39 -7.23 -2.67 -7.26
CA PRO A 39 -8.48 -1.95 -7.48
C PRO A 39 -9.70 -2.58 -6.79
N GLU A 40 -9.73 -3.92 -6.72
CA GLU A 40 -10.83 -4.70 -6.16
C GLU A 40 -10.98 -4.50 -4.64
N LEU A 41 -9.88 -4.16 -3.95
CA LEU A 41 -9.84 -3.96 -2.51
C LEU A 41 -9.78 -2.47 -2.13
N ALA A 42 -9.60 -1.58 -3.12
CA ALA A 42 -9.34 -0.17 -2.88
C ALA A 42 -10.58 0.61 -2.39
N ALA A 43 -11.78 0.20 -2.77
CA ALA A 43 -13.01 0.97 -2.52
C ALA A 43 -13.28 1.26 -1.03
N ALA A 44 -12.88 0.35 -0.13
CA ALA A 44 -13.10 0.51 1.31
C ALA A 44 -11.97 1.29 2.02
N LEU A 45 -10.83 1.50 1.36
CA LEU A 45 -9.63 2.09 1.98
C LEU A 45 -9.80 3.56 2.39
N PRO A 46 -10.35 4.46 1.56
CA PRO A 46 -10.47 5.87 1.93
C PRO A 46 -11.26 6.08 3.23
N ALA A 47 -12.39 5.40 3.37
CA ALA A 47 -13.24 5.52 4.55
C ALA A 47 -12.56 4.97 5.82
N ALA A 48 -11.85 3.85 5.69
CA ALA A 48 -11.19 3.27 6.85
C ALA A 48 -9.84 3.92 7.18
N LEU A 49 -9.16 4.58 6.22
CA LEU A 49 -8.03 5.48 6.49
C LEU A 49 -8.49 6.75 7.22
N ALA A 50 -9.59 7.35 6.79
CA ALA A 50 -10.16 8.54 7.46
C ALA A 50 -10.61 8.24 8.90
N ALA A 51 -10.96 6.99 9.20
CA ALA A 51 -11.33 6.56 10.56
C ALA A 51 -10.12 6.29 11.47
N VAL A 52 -8.89 6.33 10.96
CA VAL A 52 -7.68 6.16 11.77
C VAL A 52 -7.42 7.47 12.52
N ASP A 53 -7.35 7.38 13.85
CA ASP A 53 -6.65 8.41 14.63
C ASP A 53 -5.14 8.11 14.56
N GLY A 54 -4.41 9.02 13.92
CA GLY A 54 -3.02 8.80 13.55
C GLY A 54 -2.18 10.06 13.56
N LYS A 55 -0.88 9.83 13.64
CA LYS A 55 0.18 10.84 13.52
C LYS A 55 0.90 10.65 12.19
N GLY A 56 1.16 11.74 11.47
CA GLY A 56 1.83 11.70 10.16
C GLY A 56 0.87 11.57 8.99
N THR A 57 1.32 10.92 7.92
CA THR A 57 0.66 10.93 6.61
C THR A 57 0.54 9.53 6.05
N PHE A 58 -0.61 9.17 5.51
CA PHE A 58 -0.79 7.95 4.73
C PHE A 58 -1.10 8.31 3.28
N GLU A 59 -0.40 7.65 2.38
CA GLU A 59 -0.70 7.72 0.96
C GLU A 59 -1.31 6.43 0.51
N LEU A 60 -2.52 6.51 -0.03
CA LEU A 60 -3.16 5.42 -0.73
C LEU A 60 -2.70 5.43 -2.19
N LEU A 61 -2.24 4.30 -2.68
CA LEU A 61 -1.99 4.00 -4.08
C LEU A 61 -2.88 2.83 -4.49
N VAL A 62 -3.72 3.07 -5.49
CA VAL A 62 -4.46 2.00 -6.16
C VAL A 62 -3.66 1.59 -7.39
N HIS A 63 -3.14 0.36 -7.41
CA HIS A 63 -2.23 -0.09 -8.46
C HIS A 63 -2.79 -1.32 -9.18
N ASP A 64 -2.74 -1.32 -10.51
CA ASP A 64 -2.88 -2.51 -11.35
C ASP A 64 -1.50 -2.81 -11.95
N GLY A 65 -0.78 -3.75 -11.33
CA GLY A 65 0.62 -4.01 -11.62
C GLY A 65 1.59 -3.58 -10.51
N LEU A 66 2.88 -3.63 -10.79
CA LEU A 66 3.97 -3.44 -9.83
C LEU A 66 4.81 -2.19 -10.12
N THR A 67 4.80 -1.72 -11.36
CA THR A 67 5.53 -0.50 -11.75
C THR A 67 5.00 0.75 -11.04
N PRO A 68 3.68 0.98 -10.90
CA PRO A 68 3.17 2.13 -10.14
C PRO A 68 3.61 2.11 -8.67
N LEU A 69 3.62 0.91 -8.07
CA LEU A 69 4.09 0.72 -6.70
C LEU A 69 5.58 1.11 -6.57
N LEU A 70 6.40 0.75 -7.55
CA LEU A 70 7.81 1.13 -7.59
C LEU A 70 8.02 2.62 -7.70
N GLY A 71 7.32 3.29 -8.61
CA GLY A 71 7.41 4.73 -8.75
C GLY A 71 7.03 5.44 -7.45
N ALA A 72 5.93 5.04 -6.82
CA ALA A 72 5.51 5.62 -5.54
C ALA A 72 6.57 5.45 -4.43
N LEU A 73 7.29 4.33 -4.44
CA LEU A 73 8.35 4.06 -3.47
C LEU A 73 9.61 4.89 -3.69
N GLU A 74 9.93 5.21 -4.94
CA GLU A 74 11.07 6.06 -5.30
C GLU A 74 10.75 7.55 -5.09
N GLU A 75 9.49 7.96 -5.27
CA GLU A 75 9.04 9.34 -5.14
C GLU A 75 8.89 9.81 -3.69
N GLY A 76 8.67 8.90 -2.74
CA GLY A 76 8.34 9.25 -1.36
C GLY A 76 9.35 8.72 -0.35
N GLU A 77 9.72 9.58 0.62
CA GLU A 77 10.43 9.16 1.84
C GLU A 77 9.49 8.39 2.79
N HIS A 78 8.96 7.26 2.32
CA HIS A 78 8.06 6.42 3.09
C HIS A 78 8.84 5.62 4.13
N ARG A 79 8.37 5.61 5.38
CA ARG A 79 8.97 4.78 6.43
C ARG A 79 8.65 3.29 6.26
N GLY A 80 7.55 2.98 5.58
CA GLY A 80 7.14 1.61 5.31
C GLY A 80 5.94 1.55 4.38
N VAL A 81 5.69 0.34 3.87
CA VAL A 81 4.60 0.04 2.94
C VAL A 81 3.68 -1.01 3.53
N LEU A 82 2.39 -0.70 3.49
CA LEU A 82 1.28 -1.60 3.79
C LEU A 82 0.72 -2.10 2.45
N VAL A 83 0.89 -3.38 2.17
CA VAL A 83 0.31 -4.01 0.98
C VAL A 83 -1.01 -4.65 1.38
N VAL A 84 -2.09 -4.23 0.74
CA VAL A 84 -3.44 -4.77 0.92
C VAL A 84 -3.59 -5.99 0.03
N ALA A 85 -3.97 -7.11 0.63
CA ALA A 85 -4.18 -8.38 -0.04
C ALA A 85 -5.39 -9.07 0.57
N GLU A 86 -6.02 -9.99 -0.16
CA GLU A 86 -7.20 -10.73 0.32
C GLU A 86 -6.92 -11.51 1.62
N ARG A 87 -5.65 -11.91 1.81
CA ARG A 87 -5.18 -12.69 2.96
C ARG A 87 -3.96 -12.02 3.59
N ALA A 88 -3.87 -12.10 4.92
CA ALA A 88 -2.70 -11.64 5.65
C ALA A 88 -1.55 -12.64 5.47
N LEU A 89 -0.41 -12.14 4.98
CA LEU A 89 0.79 -12.94 4.70
C LEU A 89 1.95 -12.45 5.57
N ALA A 90 2.68 -13.38 6.18
CA ALA A 90 3.85 -13.07 7.00
C ALA A 90 5.15 -13.00 6.19
N GLY A 91 5.12 -13.45 4.95
CA GLY A 91 6.24 -13.50 4.02
C GLY A 91 5.85 -14.26 2.76
N GLY A 92 6.77 -14.33 1.81
CA GLY A 92 6.55 -15.06 0.58
C GLY A 92 7.85 -15.43 -0.14
N PRO A 93 7.79 -16.43 -1.04
CA PRO A 93 8.93 -16.83 -1.83
C PRO A 93 9.28 -15.76 -2.88
N ALA A 94 10.40 -15.97 -3.58
CA ALA A 94 10.70 -15.22 -4.79
C ALA A 94 9.62 -15.49 -5.84
N VAL A 95 9.22 -14.45 -6.56
CA VAL A 95 8.15 -14.52 -7.56
C VAL A 95 8.68 -14.02 -8.90
N GLU A 96 8.40 -14.76 -9.97
CA GLU A 96 8.62 -14.31 -11.34
C GLU A 96 7.31 -13.71 -11.86
N VAL A 97 7.34 -12.43 -12.24
CA VAL A 97 6.16 -11.76 -12.78
C VAL A 97 6.29 -11.75 -14.29
N PRO A 98 5.30 -12.28 -15.03
CA PRO A 98 5.35 -12.32 -16.49
C PRO A 98 5.59 -10.94 -17.08
N ALA A 99 6.55 -10.85 -18.00
CA ALA A 99 6.81 -9.63 -18.72
C ALA A 99 5.58 -9.24 -19.56
N ARG A 100 5.06 -8.03 -19.36
CA ARG A 100 3.97 -7.45 -20.14
C ARG A 100 4.23 -5.99 -20.44
N VAL A 101 3.71 -5.53 -21.57
CA VAL A 101 3.65 -4.10 -21.88
C VAL A 101 2.32 -3.58 -21.37
N VAL A 102 2.38 -2.57 -20.52
CA VAL A 102 1.18 -1.87 -20.07
C VAL A 102 1.08 -0.58 -20.86
N ASP A 103 -0.05 -0.44 -21.55
CA ASP A 103 -0.44 0.76 -22.30
C ASP A 103 -1.63 1.36 -21.54
N ASP A 104 -1.35 2.16 -20.52
CA ASP A 104 -2.39 2.86 -19.77
C ASP A 104 -2.77 4.17 -20.46
N LEU A 105 -4.01 4.62 -20.23
CA LEU A 105 -4.67 5.73 -20.91
C LEU A 105 -4.08 7.13 -20.57
N SER A 106 -2.94 7.21 -19.88
CA SER A 106 -2.42 8.46 -19.29
C SER A 106 -0.92 8.71 -19.48
N GLY A 107 -0.16 7.75 -20.04
CA GLY A 107 1.30 7.83 -20.13
C GLY A 107 1.92 7.19 -21.37
N ALA A 108 3.26 7.10 -21.36
CA ALA A 108 4.00 6.31 -22.34
C ALA A 108 4.00 4.83 -21.93
N PRO A 109 3.90 3.89 -22.88
CA PRO A 109 3.87 2.46 -22.56
C PRO A 109 5.13 2.05 -21.80
N TYR A 110 4.97 1.22 -20.78
CA TYR A 110 6.07 0.72 -19.96
C TYR A 110 6.10 -0.79 -19.90
N GLN A 111 7.28 -1.32 -19.62
CA GLN A 111 7.50 -2.74 -19.38
C GLN A 111 7.27 -3.05 -17.91
N GLU A 112 6.46 -4.06 -17.65
CA GLU A 112 6.24 -4.60 -16.32
C GLU A 112 6.69 -6.06 -16.29
N GLY A 113 7.22 -6.51 -15.16
CA GLY A 113 7.59 -7.90 -14.93
C GLY A 113 9.05 -8.10 -14.53
N GLY A 114 9.44 -9.37 -14.42
CA GLY A 114 10.78 -9.81 -14.02
C GLY A 114 10.82 -10.49 -12.66
N PRO A 115 12.03 -10.82 -12.17
CA PRO A 115 12.22 -11.53 -10.91
C PRO A 115 12.09 -10.60 -9.70
N PHE A 116 11.36 -11.06 -8.70
CA PHE A 116 11.22 -10.42 -7.40
C PHE A 116 11.72 -11.36 -6.29
N PRO A 117 12.52 -10.87 -5.33
CA PRO A 117 13.11 -11.73 -4.31
C PRO A 117 12.07 -12.24 -3.31
N ALA A 118 12.46 -13.26 -2.54
CA ALA A 118 11.70 -13.64 -1.36
C ALA A 118 11.66 -12.48 -0.35
N TRP A 119 10.56 -12.37 0.38
CA TRP A 119 10.32 -11.26 1.29
C TRP A 119 9.79 -11.76 2.64
N THR A 120 9.93 -10.91 3.64
CA THR A 120 9.43 -11.18 4.99
C THR A 120 8.71 -9.95 5.51
N GLY A 121 7.56 -10.17 6.13
CA GLY A 121 6.75 -9.13 6.75
C GLY A 121 7.51 -8.39 7.85
N ALA A 122 7.37 -7.07 7.90
CA ALA A 122 7.88 -6.27 9.00
C ALA A 122 7.01 -6.48 10.26
N GLY A 123 7.65 -6.93 11.35
CA GLY A 123 7.01 -7.09 12.67
C GLY A 123 6.45 -8.49 12.93
N THR A 124 5.64 -8.63 13.99
CA THR A 124 5.00 -9.90 14.38
C THR A 124 3.73 -10.14 13.58
N VAL A 125 3.83 -10.19 12.24
CA VAL A 125 2.70 -10.60 11.40
C VAL A 125 2.55 -12.10 11.54
N MET A 126 1.56 -12.55 12.31
CA MET A 126 1.13 -13.95 12.36
C MET A 126 0.26 -14.21 11.12
N GLY A 127 0.84 -14.82 10.10
CA GLY A 127 0.17 -15.11 8.84
C GLY A 127 0.87 -16.25 8.11
N GLU A 128 0.22 -16.79 7.08
CA GLU A 128 0.81 -17.83 6.24
C GLU A 128 1.91 -17.26 5.35
N GLN A 129 2.79 -18.14 4.87
CA GLN A 129 3.69 -17.83 3.77
C GLN A 129 2.90 -17.90 2.46
N GLY A 130 3.06 -16.93 1.57
CA GLY A 130 2.33 -16.91 0.31
C GLY A 130 2.92 -15.97 -0.72
N GLU A 131 2.67 -16.26 -1.98
CA GLU A 131 3.10 -15.41 -3.09
C GLU A 131 2.35 -14.08 -3.07
N CYS A 132 3.10 -12.99 -3.10
CA CYS A 132 2.56 -11.64 -3.23
C CYS A 132 3.62 -10.76 -3.90
N ALA A 133 3.48 -10.56 -5.21
CA ALA A 133 4.49 -9.85 -5.99
C ALA A 133 4.68 -8.39 -5.56
N ALA A 134 3.60 -7.74 -5.10
CA ALA A 134 3.66 -6.38 -4.53
C ALA A 134 4.52 -6.31 -3.25
N ALA A 135 4.45 -7.34 -2.40
CA ALA A 135 5.24 -7.40 -1.18
C ALA A 135 6.68 -7.88 -1.41
N ALA A 136 6.88 -8.79 -2.37
CA ALA A 136 8.19 -9.26 -2.84
C ALA A 136 9.09 -8.12 -3.33
N ARG A 137 8.50 -7.00 -3.73
CA ARG A 137 9.23 -5.83 -4.21
C ARG A 137 9.82 -4.95 -3.10
N GLN A 138 9.65 -5.28 -1.81
CA GLN A 138 10.11 -4.45 -0.70
C GLN A 138 10.80 -5.25 0.42
N PRO A 139 11.96 -4.79 0.93
CA PRO A 139 12.67 -5.47 2.02
C PRO A 139 12.04 -5.25 3.41
N ARG A 140 11.11 -4.30 3.56
CA ARG A 140 10.38 -3.99 4.81
C ARG A 140 8.89 -3.71 4.55
N SER A 141 8.22 -4.62 3.87
CA SER A 141 6.78 -4.59 3.64
C SER A 141 6.02 -5.27 4.78
N ALA A 142 4.80 -4.82 5.09
CA ALA A 142 3.86 -5.61 5.88
C ALA A 142 2.61 -5.86 5.04
N CYS A 143 2.33 -7.13 4.71
CA CYS A 143 1.02 -7.50 4.14
C CYS A 143 0.00 -7.54 5.27
N ARG A 144 -0.76 -6.47 5.44
CA ARG A 144 -1.84 -6.48 6.43
C ARG A 144 -2.95 -5.52 6.07
N TRP A 145 -4.00 -6.05 5.43
CA TRP A 145 -5.36 -5.62 5.69
C TRP A 145 -6.36 -6.63 5.13
N SER A 146 -7.20 -7.19 6.00
CA SER A 146 -8.40 -7.94 5.63
C SER A 146 -9.61 -7.20 6.21
N SER A 147 -10.52 -6.75 5.35
CA SER A 147 -11.81 -6.15 5.75
C SER A 147 -12.94 -7.16 5.58
N PRO A 148 -14.06 -7.12 6.35
CA PRO A 148 -14.34 -6.29 7.52
C PRO A 148 -15.08 -7.08 8.64
N THR A 149 -14.44 -7.42 9.76
CA THR A 149 -15.18 -7.60 11.03
C THR A 149 -14.27 -7.39 12.22
N ARG A 150 -14.51 -6.30 12.96
CA ARG A 150 -14.20 -6.00 14.36
C ARG A 150 -12.91 -6.58 14.99
N ARG A 151 -12.16 -5.64 15.60
CA ARG A 151 -11.18 -5.75 16.70
C ARG A 151 -9.72 -6.02 16.29
N ALA A 152 -8.91 -4.98 16.48
CA ALA A 152 -7.82 -4.93 17.48
C ALA A 152 -6.61 -4.19 16.90
N TRP A 153 -6.59 -2.89 17.09
CA TRP A 153 -5.38 -2.07 16.99
C TRP A 153 -5.18 -1.43 18.36
N LEU A 154 -4.44 -2.11 19.24
CA LEU A 154 -3.77 -1.57 20.42
C LEU A 154 -2.86 -2.67 21.00
N ARG A 155 -1.62 -2.29 21.30
CA ARG A 155 -0.45 -3.04 21.83
C ARG A 155 0.51 -3.47 20.70
N ARG A 156 1.76 -2.99 20.66
CA ARG A 156 2.63 -2.40 21.70
C ARG A 156 3.31 -1.13 21.20
#